data_AF-A0AAW0HWU4-F1
#
_entry.id   AF-A0AAW0HWU4-F1
#
_cell.length_a   1.000
_cell.length_b   1.000
_cell.length_c   1.000
_cell.angle_alpha   90.00
_cell.angle_beta   90.00
_cell.angle_gamma   90.00
#
_symmetry.space_group_name_H-M   'P 1'
#
loop_
_entity.id
_entity.type
_entity.pdbx_description
1 polymer ?
#
loop_
_entity_poly.entity_id
_entity_poly.type
_entity_poly.pdbx_seq_one_letter_code
_entity_poly.pdbx_strand_id
1 'polypeptide(L)'
;MGFEAFCAGGLAPGWSLTVQGHTDAGEDKDPPATLLTLSVLLAHRFEINFLTDAGDIAFHVKPRFSSATVVGNAFQGGCWGQEEVSSVFPLTLGDPFEVMGPVGGRRGGDGVPTANGEGDCVGPLGLGPGVTPALPPPQMEVSADAEHFHIYAQEHKVLQFPHRHRPLATITRVRVLSDHPLAQVELAKRSLSWG
;
A
#
# COMPACT_ATOMS: atom_id res chain seq x y z
N MET A 1 7.79 -1.87 -16.78
CA MET A 1 8.48 -0.57 -16.58
C MET A 1 9.22 -0.62 -15.24
N GLY A 2 10.15 0.29 -14.94
CA GLY A 2 10.90 0.21 -13.69
C GLY A 2 11.43 1.56 -13.20
N PHE A 3 11.60 1.66 -11.89
CA PHE A 3 12.26 2.76 -11.20
C PHE A 3 13.58 2.26 -10.63
N GLU A 4 14.64 3.06 -10.71
CA GLU A 4 15.92 2.78 -10.08
C GLU A 4 16.47 4.07 -9.46
N ALA A 5 16.98 3.97 -8.23
CA ALA A 5 17.66 5.05 -7.55
C ALA A 5 18.97 4.56 -6.92
N PHE A 6 19.93 5.48 -6.82
CA PHE A 6 21.25 5.22 -6.29
C PHE A 6 21.64 6.28 -5.25
N CYS A 7 22.23 5.85 -4.13
CA CYS A 7 22.82 6.70 -3.12
C CYS A 7 24.19 6.15 -2.70
N ALA A 8 25.26 6.90 -3.02
CA ALA A 8 26.63 6.51 -2.67
C ALA A 8 26.86 6.42 -1.14
N GLY A 9 26.07 7.14 -0.34
CA GLY A 9 26.12 7.10 1.13
C GLY A 9 25.35 5.93 1.75
N GLY A 10 24.73 5.07 0.94
CA GLY A 10 23.88 3.97 1.40
C GLY A 10 22.42 4.39 1.57
N LEU A 11 21.53 3.44 1.27
CA LEU A 11 20.07 3.50 1.43
C LEU A 11 19.59 2.84 2.73
N ALA A 12 20.49 2.17 3.46
CA ALA A 12 20.17 1.59 4.76
C ALA A 12 21.30 1.89 5.77
N PRO A 13 20.96 2.29 7.02
CA PRO A 13 19.63 2.63 7.51
C PRO A 13 19.19 4.05 7.10
N GLY A 14 17.93 4.40 7.39
CA GLY A 14 17.46 5.80 7.41
C GLY A 14 16.83 6.30 6.12
N TRP A 15 16.48 5.42 5.18
CA TRP A 15 15.65 5.77 4.04
C TRP A 15 14.32 5.03 4.08
N SER A 16 13.33 5.63 3.40
CA SER A 16 12.05 5.04 3.11
C SER A 16 11.75 5.15 1.62
N LEU A 17 11.31 4.04 1.02
CA LEU A 17 10.79 3.98 -0.33
C LEU A 17 9.28 3.77 -0.26
N THR A 18 8.53 4.66 -0.91
CA THR A 18 7.09 4.55 -1.06
C THR A 18 6.74 4.28 -2.52
N VAL A 19 5.90 3.27 -2.76
CA VAL A 19 5.37 2.90 -4.08
C VAL A 19 3.86 2.98 -4.03
N GLN A 20 3.26 3.70 -4.98
CA GLN A 20 1.80 3.81 -5.16
C GLN A 20 1.40 3.32 -6.55
N GLY A 21 0.40 2.44 -6.59
CA GLY A 21 -0.21 1.96 -7.83
C GLY A 21 -1.31 2.89 -8.34
N HIS A 22 -1.69 2.71 -9.61
CA HIS A 22 -2.88 3.34 -10.17
C HIS A 22 -4.16 2.66 -9.66
N THR A 23 -5.21 3.44 -9.49
CA THR A 23 -6.58 2.96 -9.22
C THR A 23 -7.42 2.81 -10.47
N ASP A 24 -6.85 3.02 -11.66
CA ASP A 24 -7.55 3.25 -12.93
C ASP A 24 -8.76 2.32 -13.13
N ALA A 25 -9.91 2.81 -12.68
CA ALA A 25 -11.18 2.57 -13.31
C ALA A 25 -11.06 3.28 -14.66
N GLY A 26 -10.76 2.54 -15.72
CA GLY A 26 -10.98 3.05 -17.07
C GLY A 26 -12.39 3.64 -17.13
N GLU A 27 -12.59 4.69 -17.92
CA GLU A 27 -13.86 5.42 -18.14
C GLU A 27 -14.99 4.56 -18.73
N ASP A 28 -15.07 3.28 -18.39
CA ASP A 28 -16.21 2.43 -18.67
C ASP A 28 -17.20 2.59 -17.51
N LYS A 29 -18.46 2.90 -17.85
CA LYS A 29 -19.54 2.95 -16.88
C LYS A 29 -19.68 1.56 -16.23
N ASP A 30 -19.37 1.46 -14.94
CA ASP A 30 -19.58 0.28 -14.11
C ASP A 30 -19.06 -1.05 -14.69
N PRO A 31 -17.74 -1.24 -14.87
CA PRO A 31 -17.20 -2.57 -15.07
C PRO A 31 -17.60 -3.46 -13.87
N PRO A 32 -18.00 -4.73 -14.12
CA PRO A 32 -18.32 -5.64 -13.02
C PRO A 32 -17.15 -5.71 -12.05
N ALA A 33 -17.43 -5.69 -10.73
CA ALA A 33 -16.43 -5.66 -9.67
C ALA A 33 -15.30 -6.69 -9.84
N THR A 34 -15.60 -7.83 -10.47
CA THR A 34 -14.64 -8.88 -10.82
C THR A 34 -13.59 -8.45 -11.85
N LEU A 35 -13.96 -7.67 -12.87
CA LEU A 35 -13.00 -7.17 -13.87
C LEU A 35 -12.12 -6.05 -13.32
N LEU A 36 -12.68 -5.19 -12.46
CA LEU A 36 -11.87 -4.22 -11.69
C LEU A 36 -10.87 -4.93 -10.79
N THR A 37 -11.33 -5.92 -10.03
CA THR A 37 -10.47 -6.72 -9.16
C THR A 37 -9.37 -7.40 -9.98
N LEU A 38 -9.69 -8.07 -11.10
CA LEU A 38 -8.68 -8.73 -11.92
C LEU A 38 -7.70 -7.75 -12.57
N SER A 39 -8.17 -6.63 -13.11
CA SER A 39 -7.31 -5.59 -13.69
C SER A 39 -6.33 -5.04 -12.65
N VAL A 40 -6.82 -4.74 -11.44
CA VAL A 40 -6.03 -4.21 -10.33
C VAL A 40 -5.05 -5.25 -9.78
N LEU A 41 -5.47 -6.51 -9.59
CA LEU A 41 -4.58 -7.60 -9.16
C LEU A 41 -3.47 -7.89 -10.19
N LEU A 42 -3.76 -7.71 -11.49
CA LEU A 42 -2.77 -7.83 -12.56
C LEU A 42 -1.87 -6.59 -12.62
N ALA A 43 -2.43 -5.40 -12.41
CA ALA A 43 -1.74 -4.11 -12.42
C ALA A 43 -0.65 -4.00 -11.34
N HIS A 44 -0.83 -4.68 -10.21
CA HIS A 44 0.09 -4.56 -9.08
C HIS A 44 1.16 -5.64 -8.99
N ARG A 45 1.45 -6.37 -10.07
CA ARG A 45 2.64 -7.22 -10.11
C ARG A 45 3.90 -6.34 -10.10
N PHE A 46 4.45 -6.14 -8.91
CA PHE A 46 5.72 -5.45 -8.73
C PHE A 46 6.59 -6.17 -7.70
N GLU A 47 7.88 -5.85 -7.73
CA GLU A 47 8.85 -6.26 -6.73
C GLU A 47 9.83 -5.12 -6.47
N ILE A 48 10.32 -5.06 -5.23
CA ILE A 48 11.28 -4.07 -4.78
C ILE A 48 12.55 -4.80 -4.38
N ASN A 49 13.67 -4.37 -4.94
CA ASN A 49 14.99 -4.93 -4.71
C ASN A 49 15.93 -3.85 -4.17
N PHE A 50 16.45 -4.03 -2.96
CA PHE A 50 17.55 -3.25 -2.41
C PHE A 50 18.86 -3.98 -2.71
N LEU A 51 19.74 -3.34 -3.47
CA LEU A 51 20.96 -3.92 -4.00
C LEU A 51 22.21 -3.36 -3.32
N THR A 52 23.18 -4.23 -3.15
CA THR A 52 24.54 -3.85 -2.74
C THR A 52 25.30 -3.21 -3.91
N ASP A 53 26.41 -2.54 -3.60
CA ASP A 53 27.36 -2.05 -4.59
C ASP A 53 27.95 -3.18 -5.46
N ALA A 54 28.12 -4.37 -4.88
CA ALA A 54 28.53 -5.60 -5.57
C ALA A 54 27.41 -6.23 -6.44
N GLY A 55 26.17 -5.76 -6.32
CA GLY A 55 25.04 -6.22 -7.12
C GLY A 55 24.23 -7.38 -6.52
N ASP A 56 24.56 -7.82 -5.31
CA ASP A 56 23.72 -8.75 -4.55
C ASP A 56 22.39 -8.08 -4.14
N ILE A 57 21.33 -8.86 -3.94
CA ILE A 57 20.06 -8.36 -3.42
C ILE A 57 20.05 -8.54 -1.90
N ALA A 58 20.35 -7.46 -1.19
CA ALA A 58 20.32 -7.45 0.27
C ALA A 58 18.90 -7.63 0.82
N PHE A 59 17.90 -7.15 0.07
CA PHE A 59 16.50 -7.36 0.38
C PHE A 59 15.63 -7.31 -0.88
N HIS A 60 14.87 -8.38 -1.09
CA HIS A 60 13.83 -8.53 -2.10
C HIS A 60 12.49 -8.59 -1.39
N VAL A 61 11.51 -7.80 -1.84
CA VAL A 61 10.12 -7.95 -1.40
C VAL A 61 9.17 -8.00 -2.59
N LYS A 62 8.21 -8.92 -2.51
CA LYS A 62 7.25 -9.18 -3.57
C LYS A 62 5.87 -9.52 -3.01
N PRO A 63 4.86 -8.66 -3.25
CA PRO A 63 3.47 -9.03 -3.12
C PRO A 63 3.10 -10.15 -4.10
N ARG A 64 2.47 -11.20 -3.59
CA ARG A 64 1.88 -12.31 -4.35
C ARG A 64 0.37 -12.24 -4.20
N PHE A 65 -0.27 -11.52 -5.12
CA PHE A 65 -1.72 -11.31 -5.13
C PHE A 65 -2.52 -12.61 -5.26
N SER A 66 -2.02 -13.59 -6.02
CA SER A 66 -2.67 -14.90 -6.19
C SER A 66 -2.84 -15.70 -4.90
N SER A 67 -1.95 -15.48 -3.92
CA SER A 67 -1.97 -16.14 -2.61
C SER A 67 -2.26 -15.19 -1.46
N ALA A 68 -2.51 -13.89 -1.74
CA ALA A 68 -2.63 -12.83 -0.75
C ALA A 68 -1.50 -12.88 0.31
N THR A 69 -0.25 -12.95 -0.15
CA THR A 69 0.94 -12.97 0.72
C THR A 69 1.98 -11.96 0.27
N VAL A 70 2.77 -11.44 1.19
CA VAL A 70 4.02 -10.71 0.87
C VAL A 70 5.21 -11.59 1.22
N VAL A 71 6.17 -11.68 0.30
CA VAL A 71 7.38 -12.48 0.49
C VAL A 71 8.61 -11.58 0.53
N GLY A 72 9.43 -11.76 1.55
CA GLY A 72 10.75 -11.17 1.71
C GLY A 72 11.85 -12.22 1.55
N ASN A 73 12.95 -11.88 0.87
CA ASN A 73 14.13 -12.74 0.81
C ASN A 73 15.42 -11.91 0.55
N ALA A 74 16.57 -12.57 0.53
CA ALA A 74 17.84 -12.02 0.08
C ALA A 74 18.48 -12.95 -0.96
N PHE A 75 19.20 -12.39 -1.92
CA PHE A 75 19.99 -13.11 -2.91
C PHE A 75 21.46 -12.70 -2.74
N GLN A 76 22.27 -13.59 -2.20
CA GLN A 76 23.66 -13.33 -1.84
C GLN A 76 24.54 -14.45 -2.38
N GLY A 77 25.68 -14.10 -3.00
CA GLY A 77 26.62 -15.09 -3.51
C GLY A 77 26.03 -16.03 -4.57
N GLY A 78 25.03 -15.57 -5.32
CA GLY A 78 24.39 -16.35 -6.38
C GLY A 78 23.21 -17.24 -5.95
N CYS A 79 22.79 -17.19 -4.67
CA CYS A 79 21.74 -18.05 -4.15
C CYS A 79 20.65 -17.25 -3.41
N TRP A 80 19.40 -17.65 -3.59
CA TRP A 80 18.29 -17.19 -2.74
C TRP A 80 18.37 -17.83 -1.36
N GLY A 81 18.15 -17.04 -0.32
CA GLY A 81 18.01 -17.53 1.05
C GLY A 81 16.63 -18.13 1.34
N GLN A 82 16.34 -18.31 2.63
CA GLN A 82 15.03 -18.76 3.09
C GLN A 82 13.98 -17.63 2.99
N GLU A 83 12.85 -17.91 2.33
CA GLU A 83 11.74 -16.95 2.24
C GLU A 83 11.13 -16.65 3.61
N GLU A 84 10.84 -15.37 3.85
CA GLU A 84 9.95 -14.91 4.92
C GLU A 84 8.61 -14.53 4.30
N VAL A 85 7.55 -15.21 4.71
CA VAL A 85 6.21 -15.07 4.13
C VAL A 85 5.28 -14.48 5.16
N SER A 86 4.61 -13.39 4.80
CA SER A 86 3.53 -12.80 5.58
C SER A 86 2.19 -12.99 4.87
N SER A 87 1.19 -13.46 5.61
CA SER A 87 -0.21 -13.50 5.18
C SER A 87 -0.98 -12.21 5.52
N VAL A 88 -0.32 -11.22 6.12
CA VAL A 88 -0.90 -9.89 6.32
C VAL A 88 -0.84 -9.16 4.97
N PHE A 89 -1.99 -9.04 4.32
CA PHE A 89 -2.08 -8.52 2.96
C PHE A 89 -3.16 -7.43 2.85
N PRO A 90 -2.89 -6.22 3.37
CA PRO A 90 -3.83 -5.09 3.39
C PRO A 90 -3.88 -4.36 2.04
N LEU A 91 -3.27 -4.92 0.99
CA LEU A 91 -3.46 -4.50 -0.39
C LEU A 91 -4.78 -5.09 -0.92
N THR A 92 -5.86 -4.92 -0.14
CA THR A 92 -7.22 -5.25 -0.54
C THR A 92 -7.77 -4.06 -1.32
N LEU A 93 -8.39 -4.31 -2.48
CA LEU A 93 -9.32 -3.33 -3.03
C LEU A 93 -10.41 -3.12 -1.98
N GLY A 94 -10.73 -1.87 -1.68
CA GLY A 94 -11.67 -1.56 -0.61
C GLY A 94 -12.96 -2.36 -0.77
N ASP A 95 -13.37 -3.01 0.31
CA ASP A 95 -14.74 -3.46 0.46
C ASP A 95 -15.64 -2.23 0.28
N PRO A 96 -16.80 -2.34 -0.40
CA PRO A 96 -17.81 -1.30 -0.32
C PRO A 96 -18.19 -1.18 1.15
N PHE A 97 -17.83 -0.07 1.78
CA PHE A 97 -18.19 0.15 3.17
C PHE A 97 -19.72 0.32 3.25
N GLU A 98 -20.42 -0.58 3.92
CA GLU A 98 -21.71 -0.26 4.51
C GLU A 98 -21.45 0.30 5.91
N VAL A 99 -21.65 1.60 6.07
CA VAL A 99 -21.83 2.18 7.41
C VAL A 99 -23.20 1.71 7.92
N MET A 100 -23.23 0.55 8.61
CA MET A 100 -24.38 0.15 9.40
C MET A 100 -24.46 1.02 10.66
N GLY A 101 -25.23 2.10 10.59
CA GLY A 101 -25.79 2.75 11.78
C GLY A 101 -26.88 1.86 12.41
N PRO A 102 -27.05 1.85 13.74
CA PRO A 102 -27.94 0.91 14.41
C PRO A 102 -29.40 1.08 13.95
N VAL A 103 -29.98 -0.01 13.45
CA VAL A 103 -31.41 -0.08 13.09
C VAL A 103 -32.25 -0.03 14.37
N GLY A 104 -32.70 1.18 14.73
CA GLY A 104 -33.69 1.42 15.78
C GLY A 104 -35.12 1.29 15.25
N GLY A 105 -35.79 0.23 15.71
CA GLY A 105 -37.23 -0.13 15.66
C GLY A 105 -38.29 0.79 15.05
N ARG A 106 -39.20 0.18 14.27
CA ARG A 106 -40.52 0.71 13.88
C ARG A 106 -41.55 0.67 15.02
N ARG A 107 -42.39 1.72 15.10
CA ARG A 107 -43.85 1.81 15.47
C ARG A 107 -44.04 3.22 16.08
N GLY A 108 -44.97 4.10 15.74
CA GLY A 108 -46.13 4.15 14.85
C GLY A 108 -47.03 5.32 15.35
N GLY A 109 -47.80 5.98 14.47
CA GLY A 109 -48.99 6.75 14.84
C GLY A 109 -48.91 8.29 14.90
N ASP A 110 -49.50 8.92 13.89
CA ASP A 110 -50.43 10.06 13.88
C ASP A 110 -50.11 11.41 14.60
N GLY A 111 -50.03 12.49 13.81
CA GLY A 111 -50.24 13.88 14.26
C GLY A 111 -49.51 14.95 13.42
N VAL A 112 -50.26 15.86 12.80
CA VAL A 112 -49.84 17.08 12.05
C VAL A 112 -50.72 18.24 12.56
N PRO A 113 -50.37 19.55 12.49
CA PRO A 113 -49.09 20.32 12.45
C PRO A 113 -49.02 21.39 13.61
N THR A 114 -47.98 22.22 13.83
CA THR A 114 -47.77 23.54 13.19
C THR A 114 -46.43 24.22 13.59
N ALA A 115 -45.82 24.85 12.58
CA ALA A 115 -45.23 26.20 12.53
C ALA A 115 -43.99 26.61 13.38
N ASN A 116 -43.05 27.22 12.63
CA ASN A 116 -42.14 28.33 12.98
C ASN A 116 -40.67 28.00 13.31
N GLY A 117 -39.78 28.48 12.43
CA GLY A 117 -38.58 29.22 12.83
C GLY A 117 -37.31 28.42 13.08
N GLU A 118 -36.44 28.42 12.06
CA GLU A 118 -34.98 28.60 12.15
C GLU A 118 -34.20 27.79 13.20
N GLY A 119 -33.54 26.74 12.69
CA GLY A 119 -32.51 25.98 13.40
C GLY A 119 -31.81 25.07 12.39
N ASP A 120 -30.96 25.67 11.57
CA ASP A 120 -30.20 25.03 10.50
C ASP A 120 -29.12 24.10 11.08
N CYS A 121 -29.52 22.89 11.49
CA CYS A 121 -28.58 21.81 11.75
C CYS A 121 -28.13 21.25 10.40
N VAL A 122 -27.02 21.79 9.89
CA VAL A 122 -26.34 21.26 8.70
C VAL A 122 -25.82 19.86 9.05
N GLY A 123 -26.64 18.84 8.85
CA GLY A 123 -26.19 17.45 8.80
C GLY A 123 -25.21 17.25 7.64
N PRO A 124 -24.30 16.26 7.71
CA PRO A 124 -23.37 16.02 6.61
C PRO A 124 -24.17 15.77 5.33
N LEU A 125 -23.85 16.55 4.29
CA LEU A 125 -24.44 16.47 2.96
C LEU A 125 -24.51 15.00 2.53
N GLY A 126 -25.73 14.48 2.40
CA GLY A 126 -25.96 13.14 1.89
C GLY A 126 -25.33 13.02 0.51
N LEU A 127 -24.35 12.13 0.39
CA LEU A 127 -23.84 11.72 -0.91
C LEU A 127 -25.02 11.13 -1.69
N GLY A 128 -25.38 11.77 -2.80
CA GLY A 128 -26.44 11.27 -3.68
C GLY A 128 -26.12 9.86 -4.21
N PRO A 129 -27.12 9.11 -4.69
CA PRO A 129 -26.90 7.81 -5.28
C PRO A 129 -26.07 7.99 -6.56
N GLY A 130 -24.81 7.56 -6.54
CA GLY A 130 -23.96 7.53 -7.74
C GLY A 130 -22.51 8.00 -7.58
N VAL A 131 -22.06 8.43 -6.40
CA VAL A 131 -20.63 8.66 -6.16
C VAL A 131 -20.10 7.52 -5.29
N THR A 132 -19.61 6.46 -5.93
CA THR A 132 -18.70 5.53 -5.27
C THR A 132 -17.47 6.33 -4.86
N PRO A 133 -17.13 6.42 -3.56
CA PRO A 133 -15.92 7.10 -3.14
C PRO A 133 -14.73 6.43 -3.82
N ALA A 134 -13.89 7.23 -4.47
CA ALA A 134 -12.68 6.76 -5.11
C ALA A 134 -11.82 6.04 -4.05
N LEU A 135 -11.50 4.78 -4.31
CA LEU A 135 -10.61 4.01 -3.43
C LEU A 135 -9.24 4.72 -3.38
N PRO A 136 -8.61 4.82 -2.20
CA PRO A 136 -7.24 5.33 -2.13
C PRO A 136 -6.32 4.41 -2.95
N PRO A 137 -5.30 4.96 -3.63
CA PRO A 137 -4.36 4.16 -4.38
C PRO A 137 -3.66 3.16 -3.46
N PRO A 138 -3.45 1.91 -3.91
CA PRO A 138 -2.71 0.95 -3.12
C PRO A 138 -1.27 1.44 -2.96
N GLN A 139 -0.83 1.50 -1.71
CA GLN A 139 0.47 2.01 -1.29
C GLN A 139 1.24 0.95 -0.52
N MET A 140 2.53 0.85 -0.82
CA MET A 140 3.51 0.09 -0.06
C MET A 140 4.70 0.97 0.30
N GLU A 141 5.13 0.90 1.57
CA GLU A 141 6.32 1.55 2.08
C GLU A 141 7.34 0.50 2.52
N VAL A 142 8.60 0.71 2.16
CA VAL A 142 9.74 -0.07 2.67
C VAL A 142 10.74 0.90 3.28
N SER A 143 10.98 0.76 4.59
CA SER A 143 11.98 1.55 5.30
C SER A 143 13.03 0.65 5.96
N ALA A 144 14.22 1.19 6.20
CA ALA A 144 15.31 0.45 6.85
C ALA A 144 15.77 1.16 8.13
N ASP A 145 15.85 0.43 9.24
CA ASP A 145 16.59 0.84 10.43
C ASP A 145 17.89 0.02 10.56
N ALA A 146 18.57 0.10 11.70
CA ALA A 146 19.85 -0.59 11.92
C ALA A 146 19.73 -2.13 11.93
N GLU A 147 18.55 -2.66 12.24
CA GLU A 147 18.32 -4.09 12.50
C GLU A 147 17.45 -4.76 11.43
N HIS A 148 16.48 -4.03 10.86
CA HIS A 148 15.49 -4.59 9.95
C HIS A 148 15.15 -3.67 8.76
N PHE A 149 14.63 -4.31 7.71
CA PHE A 149 13.68 -3.68 6.81
C PHE A 149 12.27 -3.82 7.39
N HIS A 150 11.51 -2.73 7.36
CA HIS A 150 10.09 -2.71 7.75
C HIS A 150 9.25 -2.42 6.52
N ILE A 151 8.22 -3.23 6.34
CA ILE A 151 7.33 -3.18 5.19
C ILE A 151 5.94 -2.86 5.71
N TYR A 152 5.38 -1.77 5.22
CA TYR A 152 4.02 -1.35 5.49
C TYR A 152 3.23 -1.32 4.19
N ALA A 153 1.95 -1.65 4.25
CA ALA A 153 1.02 -1.45 3.16
C ALA A 153 -0.30 -0.92 3.71
N GLN A 154 -0.85 0.12 3.08
CA GLN A 154 -2.02 0.85 3.59
C GLN A 154 -1.90 1.14 5.10
N GLU A 155 -0.76 1.65 5.56
CA GLU A 155 -0.45 1.96 6.98
C GLU A 155 -0.33 0.75 7.94
N HIS A 156 -0.58 -0.47 7.48
CA HIS A 156 -0.45 -1.68 8.29
C HIS A 156 0.93 -2.31 8.12
N LYS A 157 1.55 -2.72 9.23
CA LYS A 157 2.81 -3.45 9.18
C LYS A 157 2.58 -4.85 8.61
N VAL A 158 3.25 -5.15 7.50
CA VAL A 158 3.10 -6.40 6.76
C VAL A 158 4.22 -7.38 7.08
N LEU A 159 5.46 -6.92 7.04
CA LEU A 159 6.64 -7.76 7.24
C LEU A 159 7.73 -6.95 7.93
N GLN A 160 8.50 -7.63 8.77
CA GLN A 160 9.74 -7.12 9.35
C GLN A 160 10.83 -8.13 9.02
N PHE A 161 11.74 -7.74 8.14
CA PHE A 161 12.78 -8.63 7.63
C PHE A 161 14.12 -8.27 8.27
N PRO A 162 14.75 -9.17 9.05
CA PRO A 162 16.05 -8.92 9.65
C PRO A 162 17.11 -8.80 8.56
N HIS A 163 18.02 -7.86 8.72
CA HIS A 163 19.07 -7.69 7.74
C HIS A 163 19.99 -8.91 7.68
N ARG A 164 20.05 -9.55 6.51
CA ARG A 164 20.98 -10.67 6.23
C ARG A 164 22.30 -10.21 5.60
N HIS A 165 22.34 -8.97 5.15
CA HIS A 165 23.53 -8.35 4.57
C HIS A 165 24.19 -7.36 5.53
N ARG A 166 25.52 -7.40 5.58
CA ARG A 166 26.37 -6.44 6.29
C ARG A 166 27.64 -6.22 5.48
N PRO A 167 28.19 -4.99 5.45
CA PRO A 167 27.72 -3.78 6.14
C PRO A 167 26.56 -3.08 5.39
N LEU A 168 25.64 -2.44 6.13
CA LEU A 168 24.44 -1.81 5.55
C LEU A 168 24.72 -0.68 4.55
N ALA A 169 25.82 0.06 4.77
CA ALA A 169 26.22 1.16 3.90
C ALA A 169 26.49 0.73 2.44
N THR A 170 26.76 -0.56 2.21
CA THR A 170 26.95 -1.09 0.85
C THR A 170 25.63 -1.23 0.07
N ILE A 171 24.48 -1.17 0.74
CA ILE A 171 23.17 -1.16 0.09
C ILE A 171 22.97 0.22 -0.52
N THR A 172 23.38 0.39 -1.77
CA THR A 172 23.47 1.71 -2.43
C THR A 172 22.42 1.91 -3.51
N ARG A 173 21.66 0.87 -3.86
CA ARG A 173 20.69 0.92 -4.95
C ARG A 173 19.35 0.35 -4.54
N VAL A 174 18.28 0.91 -5.11
CA VAL A 174 16.93 0.34 -5.02
C VAL A 174 16.32 0.31 -6.40
N ARG A 175 15.68 -0.81 -6.73
CA ARG A 175 14.92 -1.01 -7.97
C ARG A 175 13.50 -1.41 -7.64
N VAL A 176 12.56 -0.79 -8.33
CA VAL A 176 11.17 -1.23 -8.39
C VAL A 176 10.92 -1.74 -9.80
N LEU A 177 10.61 -3.02 -9.92
CA LEU A 177 10.21 -3.64 -11.18
C LEU A 177 8.70 -3.82 -11.15
N SER A 178 7.99 -3.32 -12.16
CA SER A 178 6.54 -3.44 -12.25
C SER A 178 6.12 -3.77 -13.68
N ASP A 179 5.15 -4.66 -13.81
CA ASP A 179 4.56 -4.99 -15.11
C ASP A 179 3.73 -3.81 -15.67
N HIS A 180 3.26 -2.91 -14.79
CA HIS A 180 2.39 -1.78 -15.14
C HIS A 180 2.95 -0.44 -14.65
N PRO A 181 2.49 0.69 -15.19
CA PRO A 181 2.84 2.01 -14.67
C PRO A 181 2.51 2.14 -13.18
N LEU A 182 3.43 2.73 -12.44
CA LEU A 182 3.23 3.11 -11.04
C LEU A 182 2.79 4.57 -11.03
N ALA A 183 1.81 4.91 -10.19
CA ALA A 183 1.32 6.29 -10.06
C ALA A 183 2.39 7.19 -9.44
N GLN A 184 3.08 6.68 -8.42
CA GLN A 184 4.15 7.40 -7.75
C GLN A 184 5.18 6.41 -7.18
N VAL A 185 6.46 6.78 -7.28
CA VAL A 185 7.55 6.16 -6.53
C VAL A 185 8.37 7.28 -5.91
N GLU A 186 8.51 7.24 -4.59
CA GLU A 186 9.22 8.26 -3.82
C GLU A 186 10.27 7.61 -2.93
N LEU A 187 11.46 8.19 -2.93
CA LEU A 187 12.55 7.79 -2.04
C LEU A 187 12.90 8.99 -1.14
N ALA A 188 12.67 8.83 0.16
CA ALA A 188 12.87 9.88 1.14
C ALA A 188 13.87 9.44 2.22
N LYS A 189 14.79 10.34 2.57
CA LYS A 189 15.63 10.14 3.76
C LYS A 189 14.77 10.40 4.98
N ARG A 190 14.62 9.40 5.84
CA ARG A 190 13.90 9.57 7.11
C ARG A 190 14.72 10.50 8.00
N SER A 191 14.16 11.64 8.32
CA SER A 191 14.69 12.49 9.39
C SER A 191 14.80 11.64 10.64
N LEU A 192 15.99 11.59 11.22
CA LEU A 192 16.20 11.13 12.58
C LEU A 192 15.48 12.13 13.49
N SER A 193 14.16 11.99 13.65
CA SER A 193 13.45 12.68 14.73
C SER A 193 13.85 11.99 16.03
N TRP A 194 14.99 12.40 16.57
CA TRP A 194 15.35 12.21 17.97
C TRP A 194 15.33 13.59 18.62
N GLY A 195 14.42 13.76 19.58
CA GLY A 195 14.20 14.98 20.35
C GLY A 195 12.79 15.04 20.88
#